data_AF-A0A931CAW9-F1
#
_entry.id   AF-A0A931CAW9-F1
#
_cell.length_a   1.000
_cell.length_b   1.000
_cell.length_c   1.000
_cell.angle_alpha   90.00
_cell.angle_beta   90.00
_cell.angle_gamma   90.00
#
_symmetry.space_group_name_H-M   'P 1'
#
loop_
_entity.id
_entity.type
_entity.pdbx_description
1 polymer ?
#
loop_
_entity_poly.entity_id
_entity_poly.type
_entity_poly.pdbx_seq_one_letter_code
_entity_poly.pdbx_strand_id
1 'polypeptide(L)'
;MISPLEARYYRRRMPLLWWAHRRSYAIFVLRELSSAFVALFIVELLLLVRATARGPAAYESFLDTMAHPAMIVLNLIALAFVLLHAITFANLTPRAMIVRLRGRRVPSRVVLAGVYAGWLLVTAFLAWLLVAA
;
A
#
# COMPACT_ATOMS: atom_id res chain seq x y z
N MET A 1 -16.03 -27.01 -47.91
CA MET A 1 -16.36 -25.62 -48.30
C MET A 1 -16.33 -24.75 -47.05
N ILE A 2 -15.16 -24.21 -46.73
CA ILE A 2 -14.94 -23.13 -45.77
C ILE A 2 -14.86 -21.87 -46.63
N SER A 3 -15.57 -20.79 -46.30
CA SER A 3 -15.55 -19.57 -47.12
C SER A 3 -14.17 -18.88 -47.02
N PRO A 4 -13.70 -18.18 -48.07
CA PRO A 4 -12.40 -17.50 -48.09
C PRO A 4 -12.32 -16.28 -47.13
N LEU A 5 -13.29 -16.12 -46.25
CA LEU A 5 -13.36 -15.10 -45.20
C LEU A 5 -12.88 -15.67 -43.85
N GLU A 6 -11.80 -16.45 -43.87
CA GLU A 6 -10.90 -16.58 -42.71
C GLU A 6 -10.28 -15.18 -42.47
N ALA A 7 -11.09 -14.24 -41.98
CA ALA A 7 -10.67 -12.92 -41.58
C ALA A 7 -9.67 -13.12 -40.45
N ARG A 8 -8.39 -13.13 -40.80
CA ARG A 8 -7.27 -13.34 -39.89
C ARG A 8 -7.39 -12.31 -38.78
N TYR A 9 -7.97 -12.70 -37.64
CA TYR A 9 -8.25 -11.80 -36.53
C TYR A 9 -6.96 -11.08 -36.14
N TYR A 10 -6.93 -9.77 -36.34
CA TYR A 10 -5.77 -8.97 -35.98
C TYR A 10 -5.63 -8.97 -34.45
N ARG A 11 -4.68 -9.75 -33.94
CA ARG A 11 -4.26 -9.66 -32.54
C ARG A 11 -3.21 -8.56 -32.41
N ARG A 12 -3.59 -7.45 -31.77
CA ARG A 12 -2.64 -6.42 -31.36
C ARG A 12 -1.67 -7.03 -30.32
N ARG A 13 -0.37 -6.95 -30.59
CA ARG A 13 0.65 -7.32 -29.60
C ARG A 13 0.61 -6.34 -28.43
N MET A 14 0.53 -6.85 -27.21
CA MET A 14 0.57 -6.06 -25.98
C MET A 14 2.04 -5.82 -25.59
N PRO A 15 2.54 -4.59 -25.57
CA PRO A 15 3.92 -4.31 -25.15
C PRO A 15 4.11 -4.52 -23.64
N LEU A 16 5.33 -4.82 -23.16
CA LEU A 16 5.59 -5.00 -21.72
C LEU A 16 5.21 -3.77 -20.89
N LEU A 17 5.48 -2.57 -21.41
CA LEU A 17 5.19 -1.29 -20.76
C LEU A 17 3.80 -0.74 -21.11
N TRP A 18 2.83 -1.62 -21.46
CA TRP A 18 1.45 -1.22 -21.77
C TRP A 18 0.82 -0.34 -20.69
N TRP A 19 1.20 -0.58 -19.43
CA TRP A 19 0.65 0.09 -18.26
C TRP A 19 1.15 1.54 -18.09
N ALA A 20 2.34 1.86 -18.63
CA ALA A 20 2.89 3.21 -18.56
C ALA A 20 2.16 4.20 -19.49
N HIS A 21 1.39 3.69 -20.46
CA HIS A 21 0.74 4.52 -21.48
C HIS A 21 -0.48 5.29 -20.95
N ARG A 22 -1.13 4.83 -19.87
CA ARG A 22 -2.25 5.54 -19.25
C ARG A 22 -2.07 5.61 -17.75
N ARG A 23 -2.33 6.79 -17.19
CA ARG A 23 -2.23 7.05 -15.75
C ARG A 23 -3.03 6.06 -14.90
N SER A 24 -4.23 5.65 -15.35
CA SER A 24 -5.05 4.67 -14.64
C SER A 24 -4.39 3.29 -14.55
N TYR A 25 -3.72 2.85 -15.62
CA TYR A 25 -3.00 1.57 -15.63
C TYR A 25 -1.71 1.67 -14.82
N ALA A 26 -1.01 2.80 -14.88
CA ALA A 26 0.17 3.03 -14.06
C ALA A 26 -0.16 3.00 -12.57
N ILE A 27 -1.19 3.70 -12.13
CA ILE A 27 -1.63 3.67 -10.72
C ILE A 27 -2.06 2.25 -10.31
N PHE A 28 -2.73 1.52 -11.18
CA PHE A 28 -3.09 0.12 -10.92
C PHE A 28 -1.86 -0.76 -10.71
N VAL A 29 -0.87 -0.72 -11.62
CA VAL A 29 0.35 -1.53 -11.49
C VAL A 29 1.19 -1.10 -10.29
N LEU A 30 1.32 0.21 -10.04
CA LEU A 30 2.02 0.73 -8.86
C LEU A 30 1.34 0.32 -7.55
N ARG A 31 0.01 0.25 -7.52
CA ARG A 31 -0.75 -0.29 -6.39
C ARG A 31 -0.41 -1.77 -6.17
N GLU A 32 -0.39 -2.60 -7.19
CA GLU A 32 -0.02 -4.01 -7.02
C GLU A 32 1.44 -4.15 -6.54
N LEU A 33 2.35 -3.37 -7.14
CA LEU A 33 3.77 -3.35 -6.77
C LEU A 33 4.00 -2.91 -5.32
N SER A 34 3.14 -2.03 -4.78
CA SER A 34 3.25 -1.56 -3.39
C SER A 34 3.24 -2.69 -2.35
N SER A 35 2.65 -3.85 -2.67
CA SER A 35 2.67 -5.04 -1.79
C SER A 35 4.08 -5.53 -1.46
N ALA A 36 5.04 -5.39 -2.39
CA ALA A 36 6.43 -5.74 -2.15
C ALA A 36 7.08 -4.82 -1.10
N PHE A 37 6.72 -3.53 -1.10
CA PHE A 37 7.21 -2.57 -0.10
C PHE A 37 6.54 -2.77 1.27
N VAL A 38 5.27 -3.19 1.30
CA VAL A 38 4.63 -3.65 2.55
C VAL A 38 5.39 -4.85 3.11
N ALA A 39 5.74 -5.82 2.27
CA ALA A 39 6.53 -6.99 2.70
C ALA A 39 7.93 -6.59 3.21
N LEU A 40 8.60 -5.64 2.56
CA LEU A 40 9.87 -5.08 3.03
C LEU A 40 9.74 -4.53 4.45
N PHE A 41 8.72 -3.71 4.71
CA PHE A 41 8.47 -3.13 6.03
C PHE A 41 8.19 -4.19 7.09
N ILE A 42 7.46 -5.26 6.74
CA ILE A 42 7.23 -6.40 7.63
C ILE A 42 8.56 -7.09 7.97
N VAL A 43 9.44 -7.29 6.99
CA VAL A 43 10.77 -7.89 7.21
C VAL A 43 11.61 -7.01 8.14
N GLU A 44 11.66 -5.70 7.92
CA GLU A 44 12.37 -4.76 8.81
C GLU A 44 11.83 -4.82 10.24
N LEU A 45 10.51 -4.88 10.42
CA LEU A 45 9.88 -5.02 11.73
C LEU A 45 10.27 -6.34 12.42
N LEU A 46 10.30 -7.45 11.68
CA LEU A 46 10.72 -8.75 12.23
C LEU A 46 12.20 -8.74 12.62
N LEU A 47 13.06 -8.06 11.86
CA LEU A 47 14.46 -7.88 12.20
C LEU A 47 14.63 -7.02 13.45
N LEU A 48 13.84 -5.96 13.60
CA LEU A 48 13.79 -5.15 14.82
C LEU A 48 13.41 -5.99 16.04
N VAL A 49 12.30 -6.74 15.96
CA VAL A 49 11.85 -7.64 17.05
C VAL A 49 12.94 -8.64 17.42
N ARG A 50 13.59 -9.24 16.41
CA ARG A 50 14.71 -10.17 16.62
C ARG A 50 15.92 -9.50 17.27
N ALA A 51 16.23 -8.26 16.90
CA ALA A 51 17.34 -7.50 17.47
C ALA A 51 17.06 -7.16 18.95
N THR A 52 15.84 -6.71 19.26
CA THR A 52 15.39 -6.44 20.64
C THR A 52 15.48 -7.69 21.51
N ALA A 53 15.08 -8.86 20.99
CA ALA A 53 15.13 -10.12 21.73
C ALA A 53 16.57 -10.61 22.03
N ARG A 54 17.58 -10.13 21.28
CA ARG A 54 18.98 -10.54 21.43
C ARG A 54 19.80 -9.66 22.39
N GLY A 55 19.19 -8.60 22.91
CA GLY A 55 19.81 -7.70 23.88
C GLY A 55 20.40 -6.41 23.27
N PRO A 56 20.97 -5.54 24.12
CA PRO A 56 21.26 -4.15 23.76
C PRO A 56 22.22 -3.99 22.58
N ALA A 57 23.31 -4.77 22.53
CA ALA A 57 24.30 -4.65 21.46
C ALA A 57 23.73 -5.00 20.07
N ALA A 58 22.83 -5.98 19.97
CA ALA A 58 22.18 -6.34 18.72
C ALA A 58 21.17 -5.26 18.27
N TYR A 59 20.50 -4.62 19.24
CA TYR A 59 19.60 -3.51 18.99
C TYR A 59 20.33 -2.26 18.49
N GLU A 60 21.44 -1.88 19.12
CA GLU A 60 22.28 -0.76 18.68
C GLU A 60 22.81 -0.97 17.26
N SER A 61 23.33 -2.17 16.96
CA SER A 61 23.79 -2.50 15.60
C SER A 61 22.67 -2.41 14.55
N PHE A 62 21.44 -2.77 14.92
CA PHE A 62 20.29 -2.58 14.05
C PHE A 62 20.01 -1.09 13.80
N LEU A 63 20.02 -0.26 14.86
CA LEU A 63 19.83 1.18 14.74
C LEU A 63 20.90 1.84 13.86
N ASP A 64 22.17 1.46 14.01
CA ASP A 64 23.26 1.96 13.17
C ASP A 64 23.05 1.62 11.70
N THR A 65 22.54 0.41 11.43
CA THR A 65 22.20 -0.01 10.06
C THR A 65 21.05 0.84 9.50
N MET A 66 20.00 1.08 10.28
CA MET A 66 18.86 1.91 9.87
C MET A 66 19.22 3.39 9.71
N ALA A 67 20.21 3.89 10.46
CA ALA A 67 20.71 5.25 10.36
C ALA A 67 21.54 5.49 9.08
N HIS A 68 21.92 4.43 8.37
CA HIS A 68 22.67 4.56 7.12
C HIS A 68 21.83 5.29 6.05
N PRO A 69 22.38 6.30 5.33
CA PRO A 69 21.58 7.12 4.40
C PRO A 69 20.83 6.32 3.33
N ALA A 70 21.43 5.23 2.85
CA ALA A 70 20.79 4.34 1.89
C ALA A 70 19.52 3.66 2.47
N MET A 71 19.56 3.27 3.75
CA MET A 71 18.42 2.69 4.44
C MET A 71 17.33 3.72 4.70
N ILE A 72 17.70 4.97 5.02
CA ILE A 72 16.74 6.08 5.16
C ILE A 72 16.01 6.31 3.83
N VAL A 73 16.75 6.40 2.71
CA VAL A 73 16.15 6.57 1.37
C VAL A 73 15.24 5.40 1.02
N LEU A 74 15.68 4.15 1.28
CA LEU A 74 14.87 2.97 1.07
C LEU A 74 13.56 3.01 1.87
N ASN A 75 13.64 3.39 3.15
CA ASN A 75 12.49 3.52 4.04
C ASN A 75 11.54 4.63 3.62
N LEU A 76 12.04 5.76 3.11
CA LEU A 76 11.20 6.82 2.56
C LEU A 76 10.46 6.39 1.29
N ILE A 77 11.12 5.64 0.40
CA ILE A 77 10.49 5.07 -0.79
C ILE A 77 9.42 4.04 -0.36
N ALA A 78 9.77 3.15 0.58
CA ALA A 78 8.84 2.16 1.11
C ALA A 78 7.62 2.84 1.74
N LEU A 79 7.82 3.89 2.54
CA LEU A 79 6.75 4.69 3.12
C LEU A 79 5.83 5.29 2.06
N ALA A 80 6.38 5.85 0.98
CA ALA A 80 5.57 6.39 -0.12
C ALA A 80 4.69 5.30 -0.77
N PHE A 81 5.23 4.09 -0.99
CA PHE A 81 4.46 2.97 -1.53
C PHE A 81 3.45 2.41 -0.54
N VAL A 82 3.76 2.33 0.74
CA VAL A 82 2.83 1.91 1.79
C VAL A 82 1.67 2.91 1.93
N LEU A 83 1.94 4.22 1.81
CA LEU A 83 0.91 5.25 1.77
C LEU A 83 0.02 5.11 0.52
N LEU A 84 0.62 4.89 -0.66
CA LEU A 84 -0.14 4.60 -1.88
C LEU A 84 -1.04 3.37 -1.68
N HIS A 85 -0.50 2.31 -1.09
CA HIS A 85 -1.24 1.08 -0.77
C HIS A 85 -2.44 1.38 0.14
N ALA A 86 -2.21 2.02 1.28
CA ALA A 86 -3.23 2.31 2.27
C ALA A 86 -4.32 3.25 1.72
N ILE A 87 -3.94 4.32 1.02
CA ILE A 87 -4.88 5.30 0.44
C ILE A 87 -5.75 4.64 -0.62
N THR A 88 -5.17 3.85 -1.52
CA THR A 88 -5.96 3.18 -2.58
C THR A 88 -6.87 2.09 -2.00
N PHE A 89 -6.44 1.37 -0.97
CA PHE A 89 -7.27 0.42 -0.24
C PHE A 89 -8.46 1.11 0.45
N ALA A 90 -8.21 2.18 1.20
CA ALA A 90 -9.25 2.96 1.88
C ALA A 90 -10.31 3.51 0.91
N ASN A 91 -9.88 4.00 -0.25
CA ASN A 91 -10.77 4.49 -1.29
C ASN A 91 -11.62 3.38 -1.96
N LEU A 92 -11.20 2.12 -1.88
CA LEU A 92 -11.95 0.97 -2.37
C LEU A 92 -12.94 0.42 -1.33
N THR A 93 -12.69 0.62 -0.04
CA THR A 93 -13.55 0.16 1.07
C THR A 93 -15.05 0.48 0.87
N PRO A 94 -15.47 1.73 0.57
CA PRO A 94 -16.90 2.03 0.43
C PRO A 94 -17.54 1.46 -0.85
N ARG A 95 -16.73 0.93 -1.78
CA ARG A 95 -17.20 0.22 -2.98
C ARG A 95 -17.39 -1.27 -2.71
N ALA A 96 -16.56 -1.86 -1.86
CA ALA A 96 -16.64 -3.27 -1.48
C ALA A 96 -17.71 -3.54 -0.41
N MET A 97 -17.98 -2.56 0.47
CA MET A 97 -18.91 -2.73 1.59
C MET A 97 -20.21 -1.95 1.37
N ILE A 98 -21.35 -2.63 1.49
CA ILE A 98 -22.67 -1.98 1.51
C ILE A 98 -23.09 -1.80 2.97
N VAL A 99 -22.77 -0.64 3.54
CA VAL A 99 -23.15 -0.31 4.92
C VAL A 99 -24.60 0.19 4.94
N ARG A 100 -25.44 -0.42 5.79
CA ARG A 100 -26.82 0.03 6.06
C ARG A 100 -26.96 0.40 7.53
N LEU A 101 -27.58 1.55 7.79
CA LEU A 101 -27.88 2.02 9.14
C LEU A 101 -29.38 2.32 9.23
N ARG A 102 -30.07 1.73 10.21
CA ARG A 102 -31.53 1.87 10.39
C ARG A 102 -32.32 1.63 9.09
N GLY A 103 -31.95 0.59 8.35
CA GLY A 103 -32.60 0.23 7.08
C GLY A 103 -32.21 1.09 5.87
N ARG A 104 -31.49 2.21 6.05
CA ARG A 104 -31.04 3.08 4.94
C ARG A 104 -29.60 2.82 4.58
N ARG A 105 -29.27 2.86 3.29
CA ARG A 105 -27.88 2.75 2.81
C ARG A 105 -27.11 4.01 3.22
N VAL A 106 -25.97 3.82 3.86
CA VAL A 106 -25.07 4.91 4.22
C VAL A 106 -24.37 5.41 2.95
N PRO A 107 -24.30 6.73 2.70
CA PRO A 107 -23.57 7.25 1.56
C PRO A 107 -22.09 6.86 1.60
N SER A 108 -21.52 6.45 0.46
CA SER A 108 -20.12 6.03 0.35
C SER A 108 -19.13 7.08 0.87
N ARG A 109 -19.45 8.37 0.75
CA ARG A 109 -18.63 9.48 1.27
C ARG A 109 -18.53 9.46 2.80
N VAL A 110 -19.62 9.11 3.49
CA VAL A 110 -19.66 9.03 4.96
C VAL A 110 -18.83 7.85 5.44
N VAL A 111 -18.93 6.70 4.76
CA VAL A 111 -18.09 5.52 5.05
C VAL A 111 -16.61 5.86 4.85
N LEU A 112 -16.25 6.49 3.73
CA LEU A 112 -14.87 6.90 3.46
C LEU A 112 -14.35 7.90 4.49
N ALA A 113 -15.16 8.90 4.87
CA ALA A 113 -14.81 9.87 5.90
C ALA A 113 -14.55 9.17 7.26
N GLY A 114 -15.37 8.18 7.62
CA GLY A 114 -15.18 7.37 8.82
C GLY A 114 -13.85 6.60 8.81
N VAL A 115 -13.47 6.01 7.67
CA VAL A 115 -12.18 5.31 7.53
C VAL A 115 -11.01 6.27 7.73
N TYR A 116 -11.02 7.43 7.08
CA TYR A 116 -9.95 8.42 7.24
C TYR A 116 -9.92 9.06 8.63
N ALA A 117 -11.08 9.29 9.25
CA ALA A 117 -11.16 9.78 10.62
C ALA A 117 -10.57 8.75 11.60
N GLY A 118 -10.93 7.47 11.46
CA GLY A 118 -10.34 6.40 12.26
C GLY A 118 -8.83 6.29 12.07
N TRP A 119 -8.35 6.37 10.82
CA TRP A 119 -6.93 6.37 10.53
C TRP A 119 -6.21 7.55 11.21
N LEU A 120 -6.73 8.77 11.06
CA LEU A 120 -6.15 9.97 11.68
C LEU A 120 -6.12 9.86 13.21
N LEU A 121 -7.20 9.36 13.83
CA LEU A 121 -7.27 9.17 15.28
C LEU A 121 -6.23 8.18 15.79
N VAL A 122 -6.07 7.04 15.11
CA VAL A 122 -5.05 6.04 15.47
C VAL A 122 -3.65 6.62 15.30
N THR A 123 -3.38 7.33 14.20
CA THR A 123 -2.09 7.99 13.99
C THR A 123 -1.79 9.04 15.06
N ALA A 124 -2.76 9.89 15.40
CA ALA A 124 -2.61 10.90 16.44
C ALA A 124 -2.38 10.28 17.83
N PHE A 125 -3.12 9.22 18.16
CA PHE A 125 -2.94 8.49 19.41
C PHE A 125 -1.54 7.86 19.52
N LEU A 126 -1.07 7.20 18.45
CA LEU A 126 0.27 6.62 18.42
C LEU A 126 1.37 7.69 18.50
N ALA A 127 1.21 8.80 17.79
CA ALA A 127 2.15 9.91 17.87
C ALA A 127 2.23 10.50 19.28
N TRP A 128 1.09 10.70 19.94
CA TRP A 128 1.04 11.12 21.33
C TRP A 128 1.73 10.11 22.26
N LEU A 129 1.42 8.82 22.11
CA LEU A 129 2.01 7.75 22.92
C LEU A 129 3.54 7.66 22.76
N LEU A 130 4.07 7.94 21.56
CA LEU A 130 5.51 7.80 21.29
C LEU A 130 6.32 9.05 21.66
N VAL A 131 5.70 10.24 21.65
CA VAL A 131 6.42 11.52 21.84
C VAL A 131 6.13 12.17 23.19
N ALA A 132 4.94 11.95 23.76
CA ALA A 132 4.44 12.70 24.91
C ALA A 132 4.03 11.84 26.11
N ALA A 133 4.05 10.51 26.00
CA ALA A 133 3.88 9.59 27.12
C ALA A 133 5.24 9.14 27.65
#